data_AF-A0A2M8TIN4-F1
#
_entry.id   AF-A0A2M8TIN4-F1
#
_cell.length_a   1.000
_cell.length_b   1.000
_cell.length_c   1.000
_cell.angle_alpha   90.00
_cell.angle_beta   90.00
_cell.angle_gamma   90.00
#
_symmetry.space_group_name_H-M   'P 1'
#
loop_
_entity.id
_entity.type
_entity.pdbx_description
1 polymer ?
#
loop_
_entity_poly.entity_id
_entity_poly.type
_entity_poly.pdbx_seq_one_letter_code
_entity_poly.pdbx_strand_id
1 'polypeptide(L)'
;MKRIFLIVCVAAVAISTFAQPARRRAEQQKGTRSNANTITTRAQISFPTSAPMEEDVVWRRDIYRELNLVEDANAGLYYPTEPVGSQMNLFCYIFKLMMMGPRNGGISAYEYRMDGNEVFIDSARIKPLQFLDNYHVYYERTDRGIRLDNSDIPSAEVKGYYLKESAYYDQGTSTFHRKVIALCPIMYRADDFGDGEVKYPLFWVKYDDLAPFLSKQTIMTSNLNNAATMSVEDYFTMNRYQGKIYKTNNMLGRTLSQYCTTDSAMTKEQRKIENELLAFEKNIFGDAQKRDSVNSIAASKEDAKAVKKTNRRTRRSAETTTARPSRRSSSSSGTSNNAARVSVRRQRH
;
A
#
# COMPACT_ATOMS: atom_id res chain seq x y z
N MET A 1 23.88 -15.81 81.90
CA MET A 1 24.20 -16.68 80.74
C MET A 1 23.03 -16.88 79.77
N LYS A 2 21.82 -17.25 80.21
CA LYS A 2 20.66 -17.50 79.30
C LYS A 2 20.12 -16.28 78.54
N ARG A 3 20.21 -15.07 79.13
CA ARG A 3 19.69 -13.83 78.51
C ARG A 3 20.61 -13.24 77.43
N ILE A 4 21.92 -13.49 77.52
CA ILE A 4 22.90 -13.00 76.53
C ILE A 4 22.83 -13.84 75.25
N PHE A 5 22.62 -15.15 75.39
CA PHE A 5 22.48 -16.05 74.25
C PHE A 5 21.23 -15.72 73.40
N LEU A 6 20.13 -15.34 74.05
CA LEU A 6 18.89 -14.94 73.37
C LEU A 6 19.05 -13.62 72.58
N ILE A 7 19.80 -12.66 73.11
CA ILE A 7 20.07 -11.39 72.43
C ILE A 7 20.97 -11.60 71.20
N VAL A 8 21.97 -12.48 71.29
CA VAL A 8 22.84 -12.82 70.16
C VAL A 8 22.07 -13.59 69.06
N CYS A 9 21.17 -14.50 69.43
CA CYS A 9 20.34 -15.21 68.46
C CYS A 9 19.33 -14.30 67.74
N VAL A 10 18.74 -13.31 68.43
CA VAL A 10 17.84 -12.34 67.80
C VAL A 10 18.58 -11.37 66.87
N ALA A 11 19.82 -10.98 67.22
CA ALA A 11 20.66 -10.16 66.36
C ALA A 11 21.12 -10.90 65.09
N ALA A 12 21.37 -12.21 65.16
CA ALA A 12 21.77 -13.02 64.00
C ALA A 12 20.61 -13.26 63.00
N VAL A 13 19.36 -13.34 63.47
CA VAL A 13 18.19 -13.51 62.60
C VAL A 13 17.84 -12.22 61.86
N ALA A 14 18.04 -11.04 62.47
CA ALA A 14 17.73 -9.75 61.87
C ALA A 14 18.63 -9.36 60.67
N ILE A 15 19.81 -9.98 60.52
CA ILE A 15 20.73 -9.71 59.39
C ILE A 15 20.39 -10.60 58.16
N SER A 16 19.57 -11.62 58.33
CA SER A 16 19.27 -12.60 57.28
C SER A 16 18.08 -12.26 56.37
N THR A 17 17.31 -11.22 56.69
CA THR A 17 16.16 -10.79 55.91
C THR A 17 16.46 -9.47 55.23
N PHE A 18 16.89 -9.53 53.96
CA PHE A 18 16.78 -8.52 52.87
C PHE A 18 17.92 -8.65 51.83
N ALA A 19 18.48 -9.84 51.64
CA ALA A 19 19.29 -10.14 50.47
C ALA A 19 18.39 -10.60 49.31
N GLN A 20 17.74 -9.66 48.62
CA GLN A 20 17.26 -9.97 47.27
C GLN A 20 18.50 -10.26 46.40
N PRO A 21 18.55 -11.40 45.69
CA PRO A 21 19.71 -11.75 44.89
C PRO A 21 20.01 -10.64 43.87
N ALA A 22 21.29 -10.32 43.67
CA ALA A 22 21.73 -9.24 42.80
C ALA A 22 21.11 -9.33 41.38
N ARG A 23 20.80 -10.55 40.91
CA ARG A 23 20.03 -10.78 39.68
C ARG A 23 18.65 -10.13 39.66
N ARG A 24 17.87 -10.21 40.75
CA ARG A 24 16.54 -9.59 40.85
C ARG A 24 16.62 -8.07 40.89
N ARG A 25 17.63 -7.51 41.57
CA ARG A 25 17.89 -6.06 41.55
C ARG A 25 18.35 -5.59 40.17
N ALA A 26 19.18 -6.37 39.48
CA ALA A 26 19.59 -6.11 38.10
C ALA A 26 18.42 -6.24 37.11
N GLU A 27 17.50 -7.19 37.32
CA GLU A 27 16.26 -7.32 36.54
C GLU A 27 15.27 -6.20 36.82
N GLN A 28 15.08 -5.77 38.07
CA GLN A 28 14.26 -4.61 38.41
C GLN A 28 14.86 -3.30 37.90
N GLN A 29 16.19 -3.14 37.94
CA GLN A 29 16.89 -2.00 37.33
C GLN A 29 16.86 -2.04 35.79
N LYS A 30 16.86 -3.23 35.18
CA LYS A 30 16.62 -3.38 33.74
C LYS A 30 15.16 -3.13 33.35
N GLY A 31 14.20 -3.46 34.22
CA GLY A 31 12.78 -3.17 34.02
C GLY A 31 12.40 -1.71 34.26
N THR A 32 13.15 -0.97 35.07
CA THR A 32 12.98 0.48 35.30
C THR A 32 13.72 1.36 34.29
N ARG A 33 14.67 0.80 33.53
CA ARG A 33 15.10 1.41 32.26
C ARG A 33 14.02 1.12 31.23
N SER A 34 13.04 2.02 31.21
CA SER A 34 11.94 2.08 30.27
C SER A 34 12.40 1.93 28.83
N ASN A 35 12.43 0.69 28.33
CA ASN A 35 12.31 0.38 26.92
C ASN A 35 10.84 0.62 26.51
N ALA A 36 10.34 1.84 26.69
CA ALA A 36 8.94 2.19 26.40
C ALA A 36 8.58 1.94 24.93
N ASN A 37 9.59 1.87 24.06
CA ASN A 37 9.42 1.72 22.62
C ASN A 37 9.90 0.39 22.04
N THR A 38 10.68 -0.43 22.77
CA THR A 38 10.98 -1.79 22.26
C THR A 38 9.69 -2.60 22.31
N ILE A 39 9.23 -3.06 21.15
CA ILE A 39 8.01 -3.87 21.06
C ILE A 39 8.24 -5.16 21.84
N THR A 40 7.61 -5.23 23.01
CA THR A 40 7.56 -6.46 23.79
C THR A 40 6.71 -7.48 23.04
N THR A 41 6.95 -8.77 23.25
CA THR A 41 6.09 -9.84 22.70
C THR A 41 4.61 -9.60 23.05
N ARG A 42 4.34 -9.06 24.24
CA ARG A 42 2.99 -8.66 24.66
C ARG A 42 2.40 -7.55 23.79
N ALA A 43 3.19 -6.54 23.44
CA ALA A 43 2.76 -5.45 22.56
C ALA A 43 2.51 -5.93 21.12
N GLN A 44 3.34 -6.86 20.62
CA GLN A 44 3.13 -7.54 19.33
C GLN A 44 1.81 -8.32 19.29
N ILE A 45 1.48 -9.00 20.40
CA ILE A 45 0.22 -9.74 20.52
C ILE A 45 -0.98 -8.78 20.64
N SER A 46 -0.83 -7.67 21.36
CA SER A 46 -1.93 -6.71 21.54
C SER A 46 -2.20 -5.86 20.30
N PHE A 47 -1.18 -5.63 19.47
CA PHE A 47 -1.27 -4.89 18.21
C PHE A 47 -0.72 -5.75 17.07
N PRO A 48 -1.48 -6.76 16.62
CA PRO A 48 -1.07 -7.57 15.48
C PRO A 48 -0.94 -6.68 14.25
N THR A 49 0.11 -6.92 13.46
CA THR A 49 0.37 -6.22 12.19
C THR A 49 -0.06 -7.10 11.02
N SER A 50 -0.24 -6.51 9.85
CA SER A 50 -0.54 -7.25 8.62
C SER A 50 0.43 -8.43 8.39
N ALA A 51 -0.11 -9.55 7.90
CA ALA A 51 0.69 -10.75 7.64
C ALA A 51 1.85 -10.45 6.66
N PRO A 52 3.02 -11.11 6.83
CA PRO A 52 4.08 -11.02 5.84
C PRO A 52 3.55 -11.53 4.48
N MET A 53 3.98 -10.87 3.40
CA MET A 53 3.68 -11.33 2.05
C MET A 53 4.62 -12.51 1.75
N GLU A 54 4.06 -13.61 1.22
CA GLU A 54 4.87 -14.74 0.76
C GLU A 54 5.75 -14.32 -0.41
N GLU A 55 6.98 -14.83 -0.49
CA GLU A 55 7.90 -14.45 -1.57
C GLU A 55 7.48 -15.05 -2.92
N ASP A 56 6.98 -16.28 -2.91
CA ASP A 56 6.51 -17.01 -4.08
C ASP A 56 5.03 -16.76 -4.32
N VAL A 57 4.73 -15.85 -5.25
CA VAL A 57 3.36 -15.49 -5.62
C VAL A 57 3.23 -15.57 -7.13
N VAL A 58 2.15 -16.19 -7.61
CA VAL A 58 1.86 -16.38 -9.05
C VAL A 58 1.95 -15.07 -9.83
N TRP A 59 1.43 -14.02 -9.23
CA TRP A 59 1.34 -12.71 -9.84
C TRP A 59 1.66 -11.65 -8.78
N ARG A 60 2.60 -10.79 -9.13
CA ARG A 60 3.00 -9.63 -8.35
C ARG A 60 3.28 -8.47 -9.29
N ARG A 61 2.90 -7.27 -8.85
CA ARG A 61 3.25 -6.02 -9.50
C ARG A 61 3.68 -4.99 -8.46
N ASP A 62 4.95 -4.62 -8.51
CA ASP A 62 5.51 -3.58 -7.64
C ASP A 62 5.33 -2.20 -8.30
N ILE A 63 4.81 -1.27 -7.53
CA ILE A 63 4.46 0.08 -7.96
C ILE A 63 5.08 1.07 -6.96
N TYR A 64 5.52 2.21 -7.47
CA TYR A 64 6.00 3.31 -6.65
C TYR A 64 5.06 4.51 -6.82
N ARG A 65 4.54 5.01 -5.69
CA ARG A 65 3.65 6.16 -5.61
C ARG A 65 4.32 7.32 -4.91
N GLU A 66 3.97 8.51 -5.34
CA GLU A 66 4.23 9.75 -4.62
C GLU A 66 2.94 10.15 -3.90
N LEU A 67 2.98 10.13 -2.57
CA LEU A 67 1.93 10.65 -1.71
C LEU A 67 2.19 12.12 -1.46
N ASN A 68 1.24 12.98 -1.82
CA ASN A 68 1.28 14.39 -1.45
C ASN A 68 0.51 14.58 -0.14
N LEU A 69 1.16 15.12 0.88
CA LEU A 69 0.56 15.32 2.19
C LEU A 69 -0.32 16.56 2.28
N VAL A 70 -0.24 17.46 1.30
CA VAL A 70 -1.12 18.63 1.21
C VAL A 70 -2.53 18.21 0.79
N GLU A 71 -2.69 17.04 0.16
CA GLU A 71 -4.00 16.50 -0.21
C GLU A 71 -4.74 15.93 1.00
N ASP A 72 -6.05 16.21 1.09
CA ASP A 72 -6.91 15.82 2.21
C ASP A 72 -6.84 14.33 2.58
N ALA A 73 -6.69 13.45 1.58
CA ALA A 73 -6.60 12.00 1.79
C ALA A 73 -5.37 11.58 2.62
N ASN A 74 -4.30 12.38 2.59
CA ASN A 74 -3.03 12.09 3.26
C ASN A 74 -2.69 13.11 4.35
N ALA A 75 -3.49 14.18 4.50
CA ALA A 75 -3.26 15.28 5.45
C ALA A 75 -3.13 14.81 6.90
N GLY A 76 -3.83 13.73 7.28
CA GLY A 76 -3.72 13.11 8.60
C GLY A 76 -2.31 12.60 8.94
N LEU A 77 -1.45 12.37 7.96
CA LEU A 77 -0.04 11.99 8.18
C LEU A 77 0.85 13.20 8.48
N TYR A 78 0.45 14.41 8.06
CA TYR A 78 1.27 15.62 8.12
C TYR A 78 1.00 16.47 9.35
N TYR A 79 -0.25 16.53 9.79
CA TYR A 79 -0.61 17.32 10.97
C TYR A 79 -0.49 16.48 12.26
N PRO A 80 -0.04 17.08 13.38
CA PRO A 80 0.43 18.46 13.49
C PRO A 80 1.84 18.64 12.90
N THR A 81 2.10 19.80 12.29
CA THR A 81 3.38 20.12 11.62
C THR A 81 4.55 20.12 12.59
N GLU A 82 4.29 20.54 13.82
CA GLU A 82 5.20 20.42 14.95
C GLU A 82 4.57 19.46 15.98
N PRO A 83 5.36 18.60 16.63
CA PRO A 83 4.84 17.68 17.61
C PRO A 83 4.32 18.43 18.85
N VAL A 84 3.03 18.28 19.15
CA VAL A 84 2.36 18.89 20.31
C VAL A 84 1.95 17.79 21.30
N GLY A 85 2.54 17.83 22.50
CA GLY A 85 2.28 16.84 23.54
C GLY A 85 2.66 15.42 23.10
N SER A 86 1.67 14.53 22.98
CA SER A 86 1.86 13.15 22.53
C SER A 86 1.60 12.95 21.03
N GLN A 87 1.02 13.94 20.35
CA GLN A 87 0.71 13.84 18.92
C GLN A 87 1.89 14.37 18.11
N MET A 88 2.27 13.64 17.06
CA MET A 88 3.34 14.03 16.16
C MET A 88 3.00 13.59 14.74
N ASN A 89 3.55 14.27 13.74
CA ASN A 89 3.53 13.84 12.34
C ASN A 89 4.26 12.48 12.19
N LEU A 90 3.84 11.68 11.20
CA LEU A 90 4.50 10.44 10.81
C LEU A 90 6.02 10.60 10.62
N PHE A 91 6.47 11.69 10.00
CA PHE A 91 7.89 11.95 9.75
C PHE A 91 8.65 12.13 11.06
N CYS A 92 8.15 12.98 11.95
CA CYS A 92 8.75 13.20 13.26
C CYS A 92 8.87 11.89 14.04
N TYR A 93 7.85 11.02 13.93
CA TYR A 93 7.87 9.69 14.55
C TYR A 93 8.93 8.77 13.94
N ILE A 94 8.94 8.61 12.61
CA ILE A 94 9.94 7.80 11.89
C ILE A 94 11.35 8.31 12.18
N PHE A 95 11.54 9.63 12.17
CA PHE A 95 12.81 10.28 12.44
C PHE A 95 13.33 9.93 13.84
N LYS A 96 12.47 10.02 14.87
CA LYS A 96 12.84 9.63 16.25
C LYS A 96 13.20 8.16 16.34
N LEU A 97 12.45 7.28 15.67
CA LEU A 97 12.76 5.84 15.63
C LEU A 97 14.10 5.57 14.91
N MET A 98 14.41 6.32 13.86
CA MET A 98 15.67 6.22 13.12
C MET A 98 16.86 6.71 13.98
N MET A 99 16.70 7.80 14.74
CA MET A 99 17.71 8.29 15.69
C MET A 99 18.00 7.31 16.82
N MET A 100 16.98 6.60 17.32
CA MET A 100 17.17 5.54 18.32
C MET A 100 17.98 4.36 17.76
N GLY A 101 17.74 4.03 16.49
CA GLY A 101 18.39 2.92 15.78
C GLY A 101 17.95 1.53 16.30
N PRO A 102 18.25 0.46 15.55
CA PRO A 102 17.75 -0.89 15.85
C PRO A 102 18.27 -1.47 17.16
N ARG A 103 19.46 -1.05 17.62
CA ARG A 103 20.06 -1.53 18.88
C ARG A 103 19.30 -1.07 20.12
N ASN A 104 18.62 0.07 20.04
CA ASN A 104 17.87 0.65 21.16
C ASN A 104 16.35 0.52 20.96
N GLY A 105 15.90 -0.39 20.09
CA GLY A 105 14.50 -0.61 19.79
C GLY A 105 13.86 0.41 18.84
N GLY A 106 14.67 1.10 18.03
CA GLY A 106 14.23 1.89 16.89
C GLY A 106 14.27 1.09 15.58
N ILE A 107 14.32 1.82 14.45
CA ILE A 107 14.28 1.24 13.09
C ILE A 107 15.62 1.43 12.36
N SER A 108 15.84 0.65 11.31
CA SER A 108 16.94 0.88 10.36
C SER A 108 16.43 1.73 9.18
N ALA A 109 17.25 2.70 8.78
CA ALA A 109 17.00 3.53 7.60
C ALA A 109 18.12 3.34 6.59
N TYR A 110 17.77 3.44 5.30
CA TYR A 110 18.65 3.12 4.18
C TYR A 110 18.73 4.30 3.21
N GLU A 111 19.88 4.46 2.57
CA GLU A 111 20.14 5.59 1.68
C GLU A 111 19.22 5.58 0.46
N TYR A 112 18.75 6.75 0.05
CA TYR A 112 18.05 6.94 -1.21
C TYR A 112 19.06 7.11 -2.35
N ARG A 113 19.05 6.20 -3.33
CA ARG A 113 19.88 6.30 -4.54
C ARG A 113 19.17 7.06 -5.63
N MET A 114 19.92 7.69 -6.54
CA MET A 114 19.37 8.44 -7.68
C MET A 114 18.45 7.60 -8.59
N ASP A 115 18.68 6.28 -8.66
CA ASP A 115 17.82 5.36 -9.41
C ASP A 115 16.42 5.19 -8.79
N GLY A 116 16.22 5.64 -7.55
CA GLY A 116 14.98 5.49 -6.79
C GLY A 116 14.62 4.04 -6.45
N ASN A 117 15.57 3.12 -6.56
CA ASN A 117 15.44 1.74 -6.08
C ASN A 117 15.85 1.68 -4.60
N GLU A 118 15.10 0.93 -3.81
CA GLU A 118 15.43 0.66 -2.42
C GLU A 118 16.40 -0.52 -2.30
N VAL A 119 17.37 -0.40 -1.39
CA VAL A 119 18.36 -1.45 -1.13
C VAL A 119 18.46 -1.64 0.38
N PHE A 120 17.83 -2.71 0.88
CA PHE A 120 17.80 -3.05 2.30
C PHE A 120 19.00 -3.92 2.70
N ILE A 121 20.20 -3.40 2.48
CA ILE A 121 21.46 -4.06 2.86
C ILE A 121 22.14 -3.21 3.92
N ASP A 122 22.81 -3.85 4.89
CA ASP A 122 23.52 -3.17 5.97
C ASP A 122 24.56 -2.16 5.48
N SER A 123 25.16 -2.38 4.31
CA SER A 123 26.09 -1.44 3.68
C SER A 123 25.45 -0.13 3.21
N ALA A 124 24.14 -0.16 2.90
CA ALA A 124 23.37 1.00 2.47
C ALA A 124 22.67 1.71 3.65
N ARG A 125 22.93 1.28 4.90
CA ARG A 125 22.31 1.85 6.09
C ARG A 125 22.86 3.24 6.37
N ILE A 126 21.97 4.21 6.58
CA ILE A 126 22.38 5.56 6.96
C ILE A 126 22.85 5.60 8.42
N LYS A 127 23.87 6.42 8.69
CA LYS A 127 24.31 6.73 10.05
C LYS A 127 23.56 7.97 10.53
N PRO A 128 22.86 7.92 11.69
CA PRO A 128 22.06 9.05 12.17
C PRO A 128 22.83 10.37 12.27
N LEU A 129 24.06 10.35 12.78
CA LEU A 129 24.92 11.54 12.87
C LEU A 129 25.22 12.16 11.50
N GLN A 130 25.62 11.31 10.53
CA GLN A 130 25.92 11.76 9.18
C GLN A 130 24.67 12.33 8.49
N PHE A 131 23.49 11.76 8.79
CA PHE A 131 22.23 12.29 8.30
C PHE A 131 21.96 13.70 8.83
N LEU A 132 22.13 13.94 10.13
CA LEU A 132 21.95 15.27 10.73
C LEU A 132 22.88 16.30 10.10
N ASP A 133 24.16 15.95 9.93
CA ASP A 133 25.17 16.83 9.35
C ASP A 133 24.84 17.16 7.87
N ASN A 134 24.44 16.16 7.07
CA ASN A 134 24.13 16.32 5.64
C ASN A 134 22.90 17.22 5.38
N TYR A 135 21.89 17.16 6.24
CA TYR A 135 20.67 17.94 6.11
C TYR A 135 20.67 19.21 6.98
N HIS A 136 21.81 19.54 7.61
CA HIS A 136 21.99 20.69 8.48
C HIS A 136 20.97 20.78 9.62
N VAL A 137 20.58 19.63 10.16
CA VAL A 137 19.69 19.57 11.33
C VAL A 137 20.52 19.90 12.57
N TYR A 138 20.11 20.92 13.32
CA TYR A 138 20.81 21.31 14.54
C TYR A 138 20.69 20.22 15.60
N TYR A 139 21.78 19.97 16.33
CA TYR A 139 21.79 19.04 17.46
C TYR A 139 22.84 19.45 18.48
N GLU A 140 22.57 19.16 19.75
CA GLU A 140 23.51 19.40 20.84
C GLU A 140 24.24 18.11 21.23
N ARG A 141 25.57 18.17 21.36
CA ARG A 141 26.34 17.09 21.98
C ARG A 141 26.41 17.34 23.48
N THR A 142 25.79 16.45 24.24
CA THR A 142 25.89 16.38 25.71
C THR A 142 26.76 15.18 26.11
N ASP A 143 27.29 15.16 27.33
CA ASP A 143 28.08 14.04 27.87
C ASP A 143 27.36 12.67 27.85
N ARG A 144 26.01 12.69 27.74
CA ARG A 144 25.15 11.49 27.69
C ARG A 144 24.68 11.12 26.28
N GLY A 145 25.11 11.84 25.25
CA GLY A 145 24.75 11.60 23.86
C GLY A 145 24.27 12.85 23.13
N ILE A 146 23.54 12.63 22.03
CA ILE A 146 22.99 13.69 21.19
C ILE A 146 21.62 14.07 21.75
N ARG A 147 21.41 15.36 22.01
CA ARG A 147 20.11 15.94 22.35
C ARG A 147 19.59 16.69 21.13
N LEU A 148 18.34 16.41 20.78
CA LEU A 148 17.65 17.02 19.66
C LEU A 148 16.30 17.52 20.17
N ASP A 149 16.01 18.80 19.93
CA ASP A 149 14.72 19.36 20.30
C ASP A 149 13.71 19.14 19.16
N ASN A 150 12.43 19.09 19.52
CA ASN A 150 11.36 18.80 18.56
C ASN A 150 11.28 19.83 17.43
N SER A 151 11.67 21.08 17.71
CA SER A 151 11.68 22.20 16.77
C SER A 151 12.82 22.11 15.74
N ASP A 152 13.89 21.37 16.05
CA ASP A 152 15.01 21.19 15.12
C ASP A 152 14.68 20.16 14.02
N ILE A 153 13.66 19.33 14.23
CA ILE A 153 13.24 18.33 13.25
C ILE A 153 12.52 19.06 12.10
N PRO A 154 12.95 18.92 10.84
CA PRO A 154 12.36 19.61 9.70
C PRO A 154 11.03 18.96 9.26
N SER A 155 10.08 18.75 10.18
CA SER A 155 8.80 18.11 9.87
C SER A 155 7.87 18.96 9.02
N ALA A 156 8.00 20.29 9.08
CA ALA A 156 7.26 21.22 8.24
C ALA A 156 7.73 21.20 6.77
N GLU A 157 9.00 20.90 6.51
CA GLU A 157 9.55 20.80 5.16
C GLU A 157 9.17 19.48 4.48
N VAL A 158 8.79 18.45 5.24
CA VAL A 158 8.40 17.14 4.70
C VAL A 158 6.92 17.14 4.30
N LYS A 159 6.66 17.39 3.01
CA LYS A 159 5.30 17.48 2.43
C LYS A 159 4.88 16.26 1.61
N GLY A 160 5.71 15.21 1.54
CA GLY A 160 5.41 14.05 0.69
C GLY A 160 6.13 12.77 1.11
N TYR A 161 5.66 11.65 0.58
CA TYR A 161 6.32 10.34 0.72
C TYR A 161 6.38 9.61 -0.61
N TYR A 162 7.54 9.00 -0.90
CA TYR A 162 7.62 7.91 -1.85
C TYR A 162 7.24 6.61 -1.15
N LEU A 163 6.27 5.92 -1.73
CA LEU A 163 5.74 4.68 -1.23
C LEU A 163 6.00 3.60 -2.27
N LYS A 164 6.62 2.50 -1.86
CA LYS A 164 6.67 1.27 -2.66
C LYS A 164 5.56 0.35 -2.18
N GLU A 165 4.66 -0.01 -3.08
CA GLU A 165 3.61 -0.99 -2.85
C GLU A 165 3.84 -2.21 -3.74
N SER A 166 3.47 -3.38 -3.23
CA SER A 166 3.32 -4.59 -4.02
C SER A 166 1.86 -4.99 -4.03
N ALA A 167 1.31 -5.10 -5.23
CA ALA A 167 0.03 -5.71 -5.45
C ALA A 167 0.25 -7.16 -5.87
N TYR A 168 -0.41 -8.10 -5.20
CA TYR A 168 -0.15 -9.52 -5.39
C TYR A 168 -1.42 -10.35 -5.19
N TYR A 169 -1.45 -11.52 -5.81
CA TYR A 169 -2.55 -12.47 -5.70
C TYR A 169 -2.17 -13.65 -4.81
N ASP A 170 -2.74 -13.74 -3.62
CA ASP A 170 -2.50 -14.86 -2.72
C ASP A 170 -3.36 -16.06 -3.13
N GLN A 171 -2.70 -17.18 -3.46
CA GLN A 171 -3.39 -18.43 -3.81
C GLN A 171 -4.10 -19.06 -2.61
N GLY A 172 -3.49 -19.00 -1.42
CA GLY A 172 -3.98 -19.70 -0.23
C GLY A 172 -5.32 -19.14 0.25
N THR A 173 -5.47 -17.83 0.21
CA THR A 173 -6.71 -17.12 0.52
C THR A 173 -7.57 -16.85 -0.72
N SER A 174 -7.01 -17.05 -1.91
CA SER A 174 -7.63 -16.66 -3.19
C SER A 174 -8.01 -15.18 -3.25
N THR A 175 -7.31 -14.31 -2.52
CA THR A 175 -7.62 -12.88 -2.47
C THR A 175 -6.51 -12.01 -3.05
N PHE A 176 -6.91 -10.88 -3.61
CA PHE A 176 -6.00 -9.86 -4.09
C PHE A 176 -5.64 -8.92 -2.95
N HIS A 177 -4.34 -8.67 -2.76
CA HIS A 177 -3.85 -7.80 -1.71
C HIS A 177 -2.92 -6.74 -2.28
N ARG A 178 -2.93 -5.58 -1.63
CA ARG A 178 -1.94 -4.52 -1.84
C ARG A 178 -1.29 -4.23 -0.50
N LYS A 179 0.03 -4.39 -0.45
CA LYS A 179 0.84 -4.22 0.76
C LYS A 179 1.94 -3.20 0.50
N VAL A 180 2.13 -2.30 1.46
CA VAL A 180 3.23 -1.34 1.46
C VAL A 180 4.52 -2.07 1.86
N ILE A 181 5.57 -1.94 1.04
CA ILE A 181 6.89 -2.53 1.29
C ILE A 181 7.83 -1.52 1.92
N ALA A 182 7.81 -0.29 1.42
CA ALA A 182 8.78 0.72 1.80
C ALA A 182 8.17 2.12 1.80
N LEU A 183 8.67 2.96 2.70
CA LEU A 183 8.35 4.38 2.78
C LEU A 183 9.64 5.21 2.73
N CYS A 184 9.60 6.33 2.01
CA CYS A 184 10.67 7.30 1.96
C CYS A 184 10.08 8.71 2.09
N PRO A 185 10.41 9.47 3.16
CA PRO A 185 9.98 10.85 3.29
C PRO A 185 10.64 11.75 2.24
N ILE A 186 9.90 12.75 1.78
CA ILE A 186 10.37 13.75 0.79
C ILE A 186 10.29 15.13 1.44
N MET A 187 11.44 15.79 1.52
CA MET A 187 11.57 17.17 1.97
C MET A 187 11.47 18.12 0.75
N TYR A 188 10.70 19.18 0.90
CA TYR A 188 10.48 20.20 -0.13
C TYR A 188 11.14 21.48 0.35
N ARG A 189 12.12 21.96 -0.40
CA ARG A 189 12.80 23.23 -0.12
C ARG A 189 12.62 24.16 -1.31
N ALA A 190 12.24 25.40 -1.03
CA ALA A 190 12.24 26.45 -2.04
C ALA A 190 13.69 26.75 -2.42
N ASP A 191 13.97 26.83 -3.72
CA ASP A 191 15.26 27.33 -4.19
C ASP A 191 15.20 28.87 -4.22
N ASP A 192 16.16 29.54 -3.59
CA ASP A 192 16.19 31.00 -3.48
C ASP A 192 16.34 31.71 -4.85
N PHE A 193 16.75 30.96 -5.88
CA PHE A 193 16.97 31.47 -7.25
C PHE A 193 15.99 30.93 -8.29
N GLY A 194 15.09 30.00 -7.94
CA GLY A 194 14.17 29.34 -8.86
C GLY A 194 12.70 29.45 -8.42
N ASP A 195 11.77 29.43 -9.38
CA ASP A 195 10.33 29.50 -9.12
C ASP A 195 9.72 28.12 -8.75
N GLY A 196 10.50 27.25 -8.08
CA GLY A 196 10.11 25.85 -7.87
C GLY A 196 10.61 25.23 -6.56
N GLU A 197 9.74 24.43 -5.93
CA GLU A 197 10.13 23.57 -4.80
C GLU A 197 10.95 22.38 -5.30
N VAL A 198 12.18 22.24 -4.81
CA VAL A 198 13.04 21.09 -5.11
C VAL A 198 12.73 19.95 -4.13
N LYS A 199 12.57 18.74 -4.68
CA LYS A 199 12.28 17.52 -3.92
C LYS A 199 13.58 16.84 -3.47
N TYR A 200 13.74 16.67 -2.17
CA TYR A 200 14.85 15.97 -1.55
C TYR A 200 14.34 14.69 -0.84
N PRO A 201 14.40 13.52 -1.49
CA PRO A 201 14.14 12.27 -0.81
C PRO A 201 15.20 12.01 0.26
N LEU A 202 14.77 11.60 1.44
CA LEU A 202 15.65 11.48 2.61
C LEU A 202 16.26 10.08 2.74
N PHE A 203 15.43 9.08 3.04
CA PHE A 203 15.89 7.70 3.25
C PHE A 203 14.74 6.71 3.11
N TRP A 204 15.05 5.48 2.74
CA TRP A 204 14.12 4.36 2.73
C TRP A 204 14.00 3.69 4.09
N VAL A 205 12.77 3.35 4.47
CA VAL A 205 12.44 2.53 5.63
C VAL A 205 11.63 1.32 5.16
N LYS A 206 11.98 0.14 5.67
CA LYS A 206 11.19 -1.07 5.45
C LYS A 206 9.89 -0.98 6.27
N TYR A 207 8.74 -1.17 5.61
CA TYR A 207 7.44 -1.00 6.25
C TYR A 207 7.20 -2.03 7.37
N ASP A 208 7.63 -3.28 7.20
CA ASP A 208 7.46 -4.32 8.22
C ASP A 208 8.15 -3.97 9.55
N ASP A 209 9.30 -3.28 9.51
CA ASP A 209 10.01 -2.84 10.71
C ASP A 209 9.29 -1.68 11.42
N LEU A 210 8.53 -0.90 10.65
CA LEU A 210 7.82 0.29 11.10
C LEU A 210 6.38 -0.04 11.59
N ALA A 211 5.72 -1.04 11.00
CA ALA A 211 4.32 -1.37 11.24
C ALA A 211 3.91 -1.48 12.73
N PRO A 212 4.68 -2.14 13.63
CA PRO A 212 4.25 -2.28 15.02
C PRO A 212 4.47 -1.01 15.86
N PHE A 213 5.17 -0.01 15.31
CA PHE A 213 5.21 1.34 15.88
C PHE A 213 4.01 2.17 15.40
N LEU A 214 3.63 2.03 14.13
CA LEU A 214 2.49 2.75 13.53
C LEU A 214 1.14 2.34 14.12
N SER A 215 1.00 1.10 14.60
CA SER A 215 -0.23 0.64 15.24
C SER A 215 -0.56 1.37 16.55
N LYS A 216 0.45 1.97 17.19
CA LYS A 216 0.29 2.75 18.43
C LYS A 216 -0.09 4.21 18.17
N GLN A 217 0.17 4.71 16.97
CA GLN A 217 -0.11 6.08 16.59
C GLN A 217 -1.46 6.15 15.91
N THR A 218 -2.32 7.06 16.36
CA THR A 218 -3.61 7.32 15.73
C THR A 218 -3.56 8.62 14.94
N ILE A 219 -4.23 8.62 13.79
CA ILE A 219 -4.40 9.78 12.93
C ILE A 219 -5.88 10.00 12.66
N MET A 220 -6.21 11.24 12.33
CA MET A 220 -7.54 11.60 11.84
C MET A 220 -7.67 11.17 10.38
N THR A 221 -8.73 10.44 10.05
CA THR A 221 -8.96 9.91 8.69
C THR A 221 -9.80 10.84 7.83
N SER A 222 -10.55 11.76 8.45
CA SER A 222 -11.52 12.60 7.76
C SER A 222 -11.50 14.02 8.29
N ASN A 223 -11.55 15.00 7.38
CA ASN A 223 -11.72 16.42 7.70
C ASN A 223 -13.15 16.75 8.20
N LEU A 224 -14.16 15.99 7.75
CA LEU A 224 -15.56 16.19 8.15
C LEU A 224 -15.91 15.50 9.48
N ASN A 225 -15.52 14.23 9.63
CA ASN A 225 -15.75 13.46 10.85
C ASN A 225 -14.48 13.35 11.70
N ASN A 226 -14.29 14.32 12.58
CA ASN A 226 -13.13 14.38 13.48
C ASN A 226 -13.11 13.27 14.54
N ALA A 227 -14.22 12.55 14.73
CA ALA A 227 -14.27 11.37 15.60
C ALA A 227 -13.74 10.10 14.90
N ALA A 228 -13.70 10.08 13.57
CA ALA A 228 -13.11 8.99 12.80
C ALA A 228 -11.58 9.09 12.87
N THR A 229 -11.02 8.42 13.88
CA THR A 229 -9.59 8.19 14.01
C THR A 229 -9.27 6.74 13.70
N MET A 230 -8.10 6.50 13.12
CA MET A 230 -7.59 5.15 12.84
C MET A 230 -6.11 5.08 13.17
N SER A 231 -5.58 3.88 13.38
CA SER A 231 -4.14 3.74 13.54
C SER A 231 -3.44 4.02 12.21
N VAL A 232 -2.19 4.50 12.25
CA VAL A 232 -1.42 4.74 11.02
C VAL A 232 -1.17 3.42 10.29
N GLU A 233 -1.04 2.31 11.02
CA GLU A 233 -0.93 0.97 10.44
C GLU A 233 -2.20 0.63 9.63
N ASP A 234 -3.39 0.77 10.23
CA ASP A 234 -4.67 0.49 9.57
C ASP A 234 -4.86 1.35 8.32
N TYR A 235 -4.42 2.61 8.36
CA TYR A 235 -4.49 3.51 7.22
C TYR A 235 -3.77 2.96 5.98
N PHE A 236 -2.56 2.42 6.16
CA PHE A 236 -1.80 1.80 5.08
C PHE A 236 -2.32 0.40 4.73
N THR A 237 -2.70 -0.40 5.74
CA THR A 237 -3.25 -1.76 5.55
C THR A 237 -4.58 -1.73 4.77
N MET A 238 -5.46 -0.77 5.08
CA MET A 238 -6.72 -0.54 4.36
C MET A 238 -6.54 0.24 3.06
N ASN A 239 -5.30 0.57 2.67
CA ASN A 239 -4.98 1.28 1.45
C ASN A 239 -5.74 2.61 1.27
N ARG A 240 -5.91 3.38 2.35
CA ARG A 240 -6.64 4.67 2.36
C ARG A 240 -5.85 5.82 1.74
N TYR A 241 -4.55 5.63 1.52
CA TYR A 241 -3.68 6.60 0.88
C TYR A 241 -4.00 6.79 -0.60
N GLN A 242 -3.83 8.02 -1.06
CA GLN A 242 -3.95 8.39 -2.47
C GLN A 242 -2.64 9.00 -2.94
N GLY A 243 -2.18 8.57 -4.12
CA GLY A 243 -0.92 9.07 -4.65
C GLY A 243 -0.70 8.68 -6.10
N LYS A 244 0.07 9.52 -6.79
CA LYS A 244 0.36 9.39 -8.21
C LYS A 244 1.46 8.36 -8.42
N ILE A 245 1.26 7.44 -9.36
CA ILE A 245 2.29 6.46 -9.73
C ILE A 245 3.40 7.20 -10.49
N TYR A 246 4.64 7.14 -10.02
CA TYR A 246 5.78 7.77 -10.70
C TYR A 246 6.75 6.74 -11.29
N LYS A 247 6.71 5.50 -10.80
CA LYS A 247 7.57 4.41 -11.27
C LYS A 247 6.86 3.07 -11.08
N THR A 248 7.15 2.13 -11.96
CA THR A 248 6.76 0.72 -11.83
C THR A 248 8.00 -0.14 -11.95
N ASN A 249 7.98 -1.33 -11.35
CA ASN A 249 9.07 -2.28 -11.55
C ASN A 249 8.96 -2.87 -12.96
N ASN A 250 9.75 -2.33 -13.88
CA ASN A 250 9.85 -2.78 -15.26
C ASN A 250 11.28 -3.27 -15.54
N MET A 251 11.46 -4.10 -16.56
CA MET A 251 12.76 -4.69 -16.92
C MET A 251 13.86 -3.63 -17.17
N LEU A 252 13.47 -2.40 -17.54
CA LEU A 252 14.39 -1.30 -17.83
C LEU A 252 14.65 -0.37 -16.63
N GLY A 253 13.99 -0.59 -15.50
CA GLY A 253 14.00 0.28 -14.32
C GLY A 253 13.52 1.72 -14.54
N ARG A 254 12.94 2.07 -15.70
CA ARG A 254 12.65 3.47 -16.07
C ARG A 254 11.44 4.03 -15.34
N THR A 255 11.56 5.26 -14.86
CA THR A 255 10.44 6.02 -14.29
C THR A 255 9.46 6.45 -15.36
N LEU A 256 8.22 6.77 -14.97
CA LEU A 256 7.20 7.26 -15.91
C LEU A 256 7.66 8.54 -16.62
N SER A 257 8.34 9.44 -15.90
CA SER A 257 8.87 10.69 -16.44
C SER A 257 9.91 10.51 -17.54
N GLN A 258 10.64 9.39 -17.55
CA GLN A 258 11.69 9.16 -18.55
C GLN A 258 11.14 8.78 -19.93
N TYR A 259 9.93 8.23 -20.00
CA TYR A 259 9.31 7.82 -21.28
C TYR A 259 8.03 8.59 -21.61
N CYS A 260 7.39 9.23 -20.62
CA CYS A 260 6.28 10.15 -20.83
C CYS A 260 6.80 11.59 -20.76
N THR A 261 7.01 12.21 -21.91
CA THR A 261 7.53 13.59 -22.01
C THR A 261 6.49 14.67 -21.74
N THR A 262 5.20 14.33 -21.75
CA THR A 262 4.09 15.29 -21.61
C THR A 262 3.19 14.92 -20.44
N ASP A 263 2.69 15.90 -19.69
CA ASP A 263 1.83 15.69 -18.52
C ASP A 263 0.55 14.90 -18.83
N SER A 264 -0.02 15.11 -20.02
CA SER A 264 -1.18 14.33 -20.49
C SER A 264 -0.83 12.86 -20.73
N ALA A 265 0.37 12.58 -21.24
CA ALA A 265 0.86 11.20 -21.43
C ALA A 265 1.13 10.54 -20.08
N MET A 266 1.73 11.26 -19.13
CA MET A 266 1.98 10.79 -17.77
C MET A 266 0.66 10.40 -17.08
N THR A 267 -0.34 11.28 -17.10
CA THR A 267 -1.65 11.00 -16.49
C THR A 267 -2.36 9.82 -17.15
N LYS A 268 -2.25 9.69 -18.48
CA LYS A 268 -2.83 8.57 -19.22
C LYS A 268 -2.18 7.24 -18.85
N GLU A 269 -0.85 7.20 -18.75
CA GLU A 269 -0.13 5.99 -18.35
C GLU A 269 -0.36 5.64 -16.88
N GLN A 270 -0.43 6.62 -15.98
CA GLN A 270 -0.85 6.41 -14.58
C GLN A 270 -2.21 5.73 -14.49
N ARG A 271 -3.22 6.30 -15.17
CA ARG A 271 -4.58 5.73 -15.22
C ARG A 271 -4.60 4.36 -15.88
N LYS A 272 -3.77 4.13 -16.89
CA LYS A 272 -3.67 2.82 -17.55
C LYS A 272 -3.16 1.76 -16.58
N ILE A 273 -2.10 2.05 -15.81
CA ILE A 273 -1.56 1.12 -14.81
C ILE A 273 -2.59 0.83 -13.71
N GLU A 274 -3.32 1.85 -13.25
CA GLU A 274 -4.40 1.65 -12.27
C GLU A 274 -5.56 0.81 -12.82
N ASN A 275 -5.96 1.06 -14.07
CA ASN A 275 -6.98 0.27 -14.74
C ASN A 275 -6.52 -1.17 -14.99
N GLU A 276 -5.26 -1.40 -15.33
CA GLU A 276 -4.68 -2.75 -15.44
C GLU A 276 -4.77 -3.49 -14.10
N LEU A 277 -4.49 -2.80 -12.99
CA LEU A 277 -4.57 -3.37 -11.64
C LEU A 277 -6.00 -3.76 -11.28
N LEU A 278 -6.95 -2.85 -11.50
CA LEU A 278 -8.38 -3.08 -11.22
C LEU A 278 -8.99 -4.13 -12.15
N ALA A 279 -8.57 -4.16 -13.43
CA ALA A 279 -9.01 -5.16 -14.38
C ALA A 279 -8.48 -6.53 -13.98
N PHE A 280 -7.22 -6.63 -13.57
CA PHE A 280 -6.66 -7.86 -13.03
C PHE A 280 -7.47 -8.34 -11.83
N GLU A 281 -7.65 -7.49 -10.81
CA GLU A 281 -8.42 -7.80 -9.60
C GLU A 281 -9.83 -8.33 -9.91
N LYS A 282 -10.55 -7.68 -10.83
CA LYS A 282 -11.92 -8.11 -11.21
C LYS A 282 -11.93 -9.41 -12.02
N ASN A 283 -10.89 -9.67 -12.80
CA ASN A 283 -10.83 -10.80 -13.73
C ASN A 283 -10.11 -12.03 -13.15
N ILE A 284 -9.67 -12.00 -11.88
CA ILE A 284 -9.01 -13.13 -11.20
C ILE A 284 -9.83 -14.43 -11.33
N PHE A 285 -11.14 -14.33 -11.12
CA PHE A 285 -12.05 -15.48 -11.19
C PHE A 285 -12.66 -15.68 -12.59
N GLY A 286 -12.14 -14.97 -13.60
CA GLY A 286 -12.61 -14.98 -14.99
C GLY A 286 -13.55 -13.82 -15.33
N ASP A 287 -13.52 -13.42 -16.59
CA ASP A 287 -14.33 -12.31 -17.10
C ASP A 287 -15.83 -12.63 -16.97
N ALA A 288 -16.52 -11.98 -16.04
CA ALA A 288 -17.97 -12.15 -15.85
C ALA A 288 -18.74 -11.94 -17.17
N GLN A 289 -18.33 -10.93 -17.95
CA GLN A 289 -18.91 -10.63 -19.26
C GLN A 289 -18.74 -11.75 -20.28
N LYS A 290 -17.58 -12.45 -20.28
CA LYS A 290 -17.40 -13.60 -21.16
C LYS A 290 -18.24 -14.77 -20.70
N ARG A 291 -18.32 -15.05 -19.38
CA ARG A 291 -19.18 -16.12 -18.83
C ARG A 291 -20.65 -15.94 -19.23
N ASP A 292 -21.17 -14.72 -19.11
CA ASP A 292 -22.56 -14.41 -19.50
C ASP A 292 -22.80 -14.55 -21.00
N SER A 293 -21.80 -14.22 -21.83
CA SER A 293 -21.88 -14.46 -23.27
C SER A 293 -21.90 -15.95 -23.63
N VAL A 294 -21.12 -16.80 -22.94
CA VAL A 294 -21.15 -18.26 -23.21
C VAL A 294 -22.46 -18.87 -22.73
N ASN A 295 -22.98 -18.42 -21.58
CA ASN A 295 -24.25 -18.88 -21.04
C ASN A 295 -25.45 -18.46 -21.91
N SER A 296 -25.46 -17.23 -22.44
CA SER A 296 -26.51 -16.79 -23.38
C SER A 296 -26.41 -17.50 -24.74
N ILE A 297 -25.21 -17.80 -25.23
CA ILE A 297 -25.01 -18.61 -26.44
C ILE A 297 -25.42 -20.08 -26.21
N ALA A 298 -25.18 -20.63 -25.02
CA ALA A 298 -25.62 -21.97 -24.64
C ALA A 298 -27.15 -22.03 -24.53
N ALA A 299 -27.78 -21.09 -23.81
CA ALA A 299 -29.23 -21.00 -23.69
C ALA A 299 -29.92 -20.85 -25.05
N SER A 300 -29.43 -19.95 -25.91
CA SER A 300 -29.97 -19.79 -27.26
C SER A 300 -29.80 -21.03 -28.16
N LYS A 301 -28.73 -21.82 -27.96
CA LYS A 301 -28.54 -23.11 -28.65
C LYS A 301 -29.47 -24.20 -28.12
N GLU A 302 -29.80 -24.19 -26.84
CA GLU A 302 -30.79 -25.10 -26.25
C GLU A 302 -32.20 -24.77 -26.72
N ASP A 303 -32.57 -23.48 -26.74
CA ASP A 303 -33.85 -23.01 -27.29
C ASP A 303 -34.00 -23.38 -28.77
N ALA A 304 -32.94 -23.20 -29.58
CA ALA A 304 -32.94 -23.60 -30.98
C ALA A 304 -33.10 -25.12 -31.18
N LYS A 305 -32.56 -25.95 -30.27
CA LYS A 305 -32.75 -27.42 -30.29
C LYS A 305 -34.13 -27.83 -29.81
N ALA A 306 -34.71 -27.13 -28.84
CA ALA A 306 -36.08 -27.34 -28.38
C ALA A 306 -37.09 -27.05 -29.51
N VAL A 307 -36.93 -25.92 -30.21
CA VAL A 307 -37.75 -25.55 -31.39
C VAL A 307 -37.62 -26.58 -32.52
N LYS A 308 -36.43 -27.14 -32.75
CA LYS A 308 -36.20 -28.17 -33.78
C LYS A 308 -36.79 -29.55 -33.43
N LYS A 309 -36.95 -29.88 -32.14
CA LYS A 309 -37.63 -31.11 -31.70
C LYS A 309 -39.15 -31.01 -31.84
N THR A 310 -39.73 -29.83 -31.63
CA THR A 310 -41.18 -29.61 -31.79
C THR A 310 -41.61 -29.67 -33.26
N ASN A 311 -40.76 -29.25 -34.19
CA ASN A 311 -41.07 -29.22 -35.62
C ASN A 311 -40.81 -30.54 -36.39
N ARG A 312 -40.37 -31.61 -35.71
CA ARG A 312 -40.05 -32.91 -36.35
C ARG A 312 -41.13 -33.99 -36.17
N ARG A 313 -42.32 -33.63 -35.69
CA ARG A 313 -43.41 -34.59 -35.40
C ARG A 313 -44.60 -34.61 -36.37
N THR A 314 -44.54 -33.90 -37.49
CA THR A 314 -45.63 -33.94 -38.49
C THR A 314 -45.08 -33.92 -39.92
N ARG A 315 -44.85 -35.12 -40.50
CA ARG A 315 -45.13 -35.46 -41.92
C ARG A 315 -44.60 -36.86 -42.30
N ARG A 316 -45.54 -37.81 -42.30
CA ARG A 316 -45.65 -39.10 -43.03
C ARG A 316 -47.17 -39.30 -43.09
N SER A 317 -47.90 -39.51 -44.17
CA SER A 317 -47.72 -39.98 -45.56
C SER A 317 -48.98 -39.47 -46.32
N ALA A 318 -49.08 -39.36 -47.63
CA ALA A 318 -49.23 -40.45 -48.59
C ALA A 318 -49.27 -39.89 -50.03
N GLU A 319 -48.84 -40.73 -50.95
CA GLU A 319 -48.65 -40.54 -52.39
C GLU A 319 -49.83 -41.14 -53.15
N THR A 320 -50.36 -40.48 -54.20
CA THR A 320 -50.90 -41.19 -55.38
C THR A 320 -50.89 -40.31 -56.65
N THR A 321 -50.26 -40.89 -57.67
CA THR A 321 -50.16 -40.62 -59.12
C THR A 321 -51.27 -39.86 -59.86
N THR A 322 -50.91 -39.07 -60.90
CA THR A 322 -51.20 -39.35 -62.34
C THR A 322 -50.69 -38.23 -63.26
N ALA A 323 -50.36 -38.62 -64.50
CA ALA A 323 -49.64 -37.83 -65.50
C ALA A 323 -50.54 -37.33 -66.64
N ARG A 324 -50.30 -36.12 -67.16
CA ARG A 324 -50.12 -35.79 -68.61
C ARG A 324 -49.94 -34.27 -68.85
N PRO A 325 -49.32 -33.85 -69.98
CA PRO A 325 -48.92 -32.46 -70.25
C PRO A 325 -49.76 -31.75 -71.34
N SER A 326 -49.82 -30.41 -71.30
CA SER A 326 -50.13 -29.52 -72.44
C SER A 326 -49.44 -28.15 -72.24
N ARG A 327 -48.47 -27.79 -73.08
CA ARG A 327 -48.52 -26.87 -74.24
C ARG A 327 -48.84 -25.38 -73.97
N ARG A 328 -47.75 -24.59 -74.03
CA ARG A 328 -47.51 -23.32 -74.78
C ARG A 328 -48.18 -21.97 -74.39
N SER A 329 -47.32 -20.94 -74.48
CA SER A 329 -47.52 -19.46 -74.63
C SER A 329 -48.01 -18.70 -73.38
N SER A 330 -47.55 -17.51 -72.99
CA SER A 330 -46.77 -16.42 -73.63
C SER A 330 -46.28 -15.40 -72.56
N SER A 331 -45.15 -14.74 -72.82
CA SER A 331 -44.73 -13.34 -72.47
C SER A 331 -45.35 -12.64 -71.23
N SER A 332 -44.63 -11.97 -70.31
CA SER A 332 -43.67 -10.87 -70.54
C SER A 332 -43.10 -10.33 -69.21
N SER A 333 -41.85 -9.86 -69.28
CA SER A 333 -41.20 -8.71 -68.59
C SER A 333 -41.33 -8.46 -67.08
N GLY A 334 -40.17 -8.26 -66.44
CA GLY A 334 -40.02 -7.36 -65.29
C GLY A 334 -38.90 -7.71 -64.32
N THR A 335 -37.65 -7.34 -64.63
CA THR A 335 -36.50 -7.38 -63.70
C THR A 335 -36.28 -5.99 -63.11
N SER A 336 -36.09 -5.89 -61.79
CA SER A 336 -35.28 -4.82 -61.21
C SER A 336 -34.66 -5.22 -59.86
N ASN A 337 -33.33 -5.20 -59.84
CA ASN A 337 -32.49 -5.15 -58.65
C ASN A 337 -32.61 -3.76 -57.99
N ASN A 338 -32.51 -3.67 -56.65
CA ASN A 338 -31.46 -2.84 -56.04
C ASN A 338 -31.36 -2.97 -54.51
N ALA A 339 -30.11 -2.88 -54.04
CA ALA A 339 -29.71 -2.72 -52.65
C ALA A 339 -29.74 -1.24 -52.22
N ALA A 340 -29.93 -0.96 -50.93
CA ALA A 340 -29.67 0.37 -50.36
C ALA A 340 -29.19 0.29 -48.89
N ARG A 341 -28.05 0.93 -48.63
CA ARG A 341 -27.50 1.30 -47.31
C ARG A 341 -28.16 2.59 -46.84
N VAL A 342 -28.35 2.77 -45.53
CA VAL A 342 -28.86 4.04 -44.93
C VAL A 342 -27.83 4.58 -43.94
N SER A 343 -27.42 5.84 -44.14
CA SER A 343 -26.57 6.63 -43.24
C SER A 343 -27.29 7.89 -42.74
N VAL A 344 -26.88 8.32 -41.56
CA VAL A 344 -27.47 9.31 -40.63
C VAL A 344 -27.49 10.76 -41.15
N ARG A 345 -28.55 11.52 -40.80
CA ARG A 345 -28.69 12.97 -41.03
C ARG A 345 -28.56 13.75 -39.71
N ARG A 346 -27.55 14.63 -39.61
CA ARG A 346 -27.49 15.78 -38.70
C ARG A 346 -28.19 16.97 -39.36
N GLN A 347 -28.89 17.78 -38.59
CA GLN A 347 -29.30 19.15 -38.96
C GLN A 347 -28.70 20.14 -37.98
N ARG A 348 -28.04 21.17 -38.52
CA ARG A 348 -27.87 22.49 -37.92
C ARG A 348 -28.62 23.46 -38.84
N HIS A 349 -29.43 24.33 -38.26
CA HIS A 349 -29.33 25.78 -38.41
C HIS A 349 -30.00 26.44 -37.22
#